data_AF-A0A323U1K7-F1
#
_entry.id   AF-A0A323U1K7-F1
#
_cell.length_a   1.000
_cell.length_b   1.000
_cell.length_c   1.000
_cell.angle_alpha   90.00
_cell.angle_beta   90.00
_cell.angle_gamma   90.00
#
_symmetry.space_group_name_H-M   'P 1'
#
loop_
_entity.id
_entity.type
_entity.pdbx_description
1 polymer ?
#
loop_
_entity_poly.entity_id
_entity_poly.type
_entity_poly.pdbx_seq_one_letter_code
_entity_poly.pdbx_strand_id
1 'polypeptide(L)'
;MLTRLRILRAYWIGHRDSKALAKKHASLAYLTPNPYPGQLKERFGHWMEGVVRRYLSRRGHLEERLNQVRHQRKALERIVGQDEPTPEVFAHVWGYAGRYGLLAMVFFAELVFNKLAMDTLELSQMEAYIVAFIATLTMFWLGHEAGNQYRKGHPLLAAGTAVFPVLIAVTFAVLRAEFSRRMAEVQGDPLPSPWTLPALLILGLGLVAFTFFLGYKSPHERESLMRRLFLTARAERRLWARLQALHRSTERTLDQLLAYYREIVAAYWRGFARAWPRWDPAPEFVGYVPPLNRPALPPLDLEPPTDPLTREDADDRLVPQPRP
;
A
#
# COMPACT_ATOMS: atom_id res chain seq x y z
N MET A 1 -11.72 36.74 -1.12
CA MET A 1 -10.58 37.52 -0.57
C MET A 1 -9.27 37.30 -1.33
N LEU A 2 -8.87 36.05 -1.63
CA LEU A 2 -7.65 35.73 -2.41
C LEU A 2 -7.54 36.43 -3.77
N THR A 3 -8.64 36.61 -4.50
CA THR A 3 -8.68 37.34 -5.79
C THR A 3 -8.36 38.83 -5.65
N ARG A 4 -8.87 39.50 -4.59
CA ARG A 4 -8.57 40.93 -4.34
C ARG A 4 -7.10 41.13 -3.95
N LEU A 5 -6.52 40.24 -3.16
CA LEU A 5 -5.09 40.27 -2.80
C LEU A 5 -4.17 40.00 -3.99
N ARG A 6 -4.60 39.14 -4.92
CA ARG A 6 -3.86 38.85 -6.16
C ARG A 6 -3.87 40.04 -7.13
N ILE A 7 -5.00 40.74 -7.25
CA ILE A 7 -5.14 41.99 -8.00
C ILE A 7 -4.32 43.11 -7.35
N LEU A 8 -4.36 43.26 -6.01
CA LEU A 8 -3.56 44.25 -5.28
C LEU A 8 -2.05 43.99 -5.41
N ARG A 9 -1.63 42.72 -5.38
CA ARG A 9 -0.23 42.32 -5.57
C ARG A 9 0.24 42.55 -7.00
N ALA A 10 -0.58 42.21 -8.01
CA ALA A 10 -0.30 42.53 -9.41
C ALA A 10 -0.23 44.06 -9.65
N TYR A 11 -1.11 44.81 -8.98
CA TYR A 11 -1.12 46.27 -9.01
C TYR A 11 0.15 46.86 -8.40
N TRP A 12 0.59 46.38 -7.23
CA TRP A 12 1.77 46.90 -6.52
C TRP A 12 3.12 46.49 -7.15
N ILE A 13 3.27 45.21 -7.52
CA ILE A 13 4.48 44.72 -8.19
C ILE A 13 4.61 45.35 -9.59
N GLY A 14 3.48 45.54 -10.28
CA GLY A 14 3.40 46.30 -11.52
C GLY A 14 3.36 47.82 -11.36
N HIS A 15 3.64 48.40 -10.17
CA HIS A 15 3.73 49.85 -9.99
C HIS A 15 5.14 50.34 -9.67
N ARG A 16 5.92 49.59 -8.86
CA ARG A 16 7.27 50.01 -8.44
C ARG A 16 8.36 49.56 -9.41
N ASP A 17 8.40 48.28 -9.79
CA ASP A 17 9.49 47.76 -10.64
C ASP A 17 9.25 48.04 -12.13
N SER A 18 8.00 47.89 -12.59
CA SER A 18 7.63 48.09 -14.00
C SER A 18 7.72 49.55 -14.45
N LYS A 19 7.55 50.54 -13.55
CA LYS A 19 7.64 51.96 -13.91
C LYS A 19 9.10 52.38 -14.14
N ALA A 20 10.04 51.88 -13.33
CA ALA A 20 11.47 52.10 -13.50
C ALA A 20 12.04 51.31 -14.70
N LEU A 21 11.62 50.04 -14.88
CA LEU A 21 11.96 49.23 -16.07
C LEU A 21 11.40 49.87 -17.35
N ALA A 22 10.11 50.24 -17.38
CA ALA A 22 9.49 50.89 -18.53
C ALA A 22 10.15 52.22 -18.89
N LYS A 23 10.57 53.02 -17.89
CA LYS A 23 11.29 54.28 -18.13
C LYS A 23 12.64 54.07 -18.81
N LYS A 24 13.40 53.01 -18.45
CA LYS A 24 14.66 52.64 -19.11
C LYS A 24 14.47 52.05 -20.52
N HIS A 25 13.38 51.33 -20.76
CA HIS A 25 13.15 50.65 -22.04
C HIS A 25 12.49 51.56 -23.08
N ALA A 26 11.73 52.57 -22.64
CA ALA A 26 11.09 53.53 -23.53
C ALA A 26 12.06 54.51 -24.21
N SER A 27 13.17 54.88 -23.56
CA SER A 27 14.22 55.70 -24.21
C SER A 27 14.92 54.97 -25.36
N LEU A 28 14.85 53.63 -25.40
CA LEU A 28 15.42 52.78 -26.46
C LEU A 28 14.37 52.31 -27.49
N ALA A 29 13.08 52.39 -27.14
CA ALA A 29 11.97 51.91 -27.96
C ALA A 29 11.71 52.72 -29.23
N TYR A 30 12.26 53.94 -29.35
CA TYR A 30 12.21 54.74 -30.58
C TYR A 30 13.20 54.27 -31.66
N LEU A 31 14.25 53.51 -31.28
CA LEU A 31 15.34 53.13 -32.17
C LEU A 31 15.42 51.61 -32.41
N THR A 32 14.90 50.80 -31.50
CA THR A 32 14.98 49.33 -31.56
C THR A 32 13.76 48.63 -30.94
N PRO A 33 13.39 47.42 -31.39
CA PRO A 33 12.33 46.64 -30.77
C PRO A 33 12.64 46.35 -29.30
N ASN A 34 11.66 46.56 -28.43
CA ASN A 34 11.81 46.30 -27.01
C ASN A 34 12.05 44.79 -26.74
N PRO A 35 13.20 44.38 -26.18
CA PRO A 35 13.55 42.98 -26.02
C PRO A 35 12.80 42.29 -24.86
N TYR A 36 12.19 43.04 -23.96
CA TYR A 36 11.65 42.51 -22.69
C TYR A 36 10.52 41.47 -22.87
N PRO A 37 9.53 41.66 -23.76
CA PRO A 37 8.54 40.62 -24.05
C PRO A 37 9.16 39.33 -24.61
N GLY A 38 10.25 39.46 -25.38
CA GLY A 38 11.05 38.33 -25.89
C GLY A 38 11.77 37.58 -24.77
N GLN A 39 12.43 38.31 -23.86
CA GLN A 39 13.07 37.71 -22.67
C GLN A 39 12.05 37.02 -21.76
N LEU A 40 10.84 37.57 -21.61
CA LEU A 40 9.75 36.92 -20.89
C LEU A 40 9.33 35.62 -21.58
N LYS A 41 9.22 35.62 -22.92
CA LYS A 41 8.92 34.40 -23.68
C LYS A 41 9.97 33.32 -23.44
N GLU A 42 11.25 33.65 -23.51
CA GLU A 42 12.35 32.69 -23.25
C GLU A 42 12.31 32.13 -21.83
N ARG A 43 12.14 33.01 -20.83
CA ARG A 43 12.05 32.60 -19.42
C ARG A 43 10.87 31.66 -19.17
N PHE A 44 9.69 31.98 -19.71
CA PHE A 44 8.52 31.12 -19.59
C PHE A 44 8.66 29.83 -20.40
N GLY A 45 9.31 29.88 -21.56
CA GLY A 45 9.70 28.71 -22.35
C GLY A 45 10.53 27.72 -21.53
N HIS A 46 11.64 28.18 -20.95
CA HIS A 46 12.48 27.36 -20.07
C HIS A 46 11.73 26.82 -18.84
N TRP A 47 10.81 27.60 -18.28
CA TRP A 47 10.00 27.14 -17.16
C TRP A 47 9.06 26.00 -17.58
N MET A 48 8.37 26.15 -18.72
CA MET A 48 7.51 25.11 -19.28
C MET A 48 8.31 23.85 -19.65
N GLU A 49 9.49 24.00 -20.24
CA GLU A 49 10.42 22.89 -20.50
C GLU A 49 10.80 22.15 -19.21
N GLY A 50 11.10 22.88 -18.13
CA GLY A 50 11.40 22.29 -16.83
C GLY A 50 10.23 21.54 -16.20
N VAL A 51 8.99 21.97 -16.47
CA VAL A 51 7.78 21.21 -16.09
C VAL A 51 7.67 19.93 -16.91
N VAL A 52 7.84 20.01 -18.22
CA VAL A 52 7.78 18.86 -19.13
C VAL A 52 8.85 17.82 -18.80
N ARG A 53 10.10 18.22 -18.58
CA ARG A 53 11.19 17.28 -18.21
C ARG A 53 10.89 16.53 -16.92
N ARG A 54 10.38 17.22 -15.90
CA ARG A 54 9.97 16.60 -14.63
C ARG A 54 8.80 15.63 -14.81
N TYR A 55 7.83 16.00 -15.66
CA TYR A 55 6.73 15.13 -16.03
C TYR A 55 7.23 13.86 -16.71
N LEU A 56 8.09 13.96 -17.74
CA LEU A 56 8.62 12.82 -18.48
C LEU A 56 9.40 11.84 -17.58
N SER A 57 10.25 12.36 -16.69
CA SER A 57 10.97 11.53 -15.72
C SER A 57 10.01 10.77 -14.78
N ARG A 58 9.01 11.48 -14.21
CA ARG A 58 8.03 10.85 -13.31
C ARG A 58 7.12 9.87 -14.03
N ARG A 59 6.73 10.20 -15.27
CA ARG A 59 5.93 9.34 -16.15
C ARG A 59 6.66 8.02 -16.40
N GLY A 60 7.91 8.07 -16.84
CA GLY A 60 8.69 6.85 -17.14
C GLY A 60 8.78 5.90 -15.95
N HIS A 61 9.03 6.42 -14.74
CA HIS A 61 9.08 5.60 -13.53
C HIS A 61 7.73 4.98 -13.16
N LEU A 62 6.62 5.68 -13.40
CA LEU A 62 5.27 5.16 -13.13
C LEU A 62 4.85 4.14 -14.19
N GLU A 63 5.19 4.35 -15.45
CA GLU A 63 4.93 3.42 -16.56
C GLU A 63 5.70 2.11 -16.38
N GLU A 64 6.99 2.20 -16.02
CA GLU A 64 7.81 1.02 -15.75
C GLU A 64 7.22 0.19 -14.59
N ARG A 65 6.84 0.84 -13.49
CA ARG A 65 6.18 0.17 -12.36
C ARG A 65 4.84 -0.42 -12.75
N LEU A 66 4.06 0.27 -13.57
CA LEU A 66 2.77 -0.23 -14.06
C LEU A 66 2.98 -1.50 -14.91
N ASN A 67 3.98 -1.50 -15.79
CA ASN A 67 4.32 -2.66 -16.62
C ASN A 67 4.78 -3.85 -15.76
N GLN A 68 5.63 -3.62 -14.76
CA GLN A 68 6.03 -4.66 -13.80
C GLN A 68 4.82 -5.27 -13.08
N VAL A 69 3.90 -4.44 -12.57
CA VAL A 69 2.69 -4.92 -11.89
C VAL A 69 1.77 -5.67 -12.86
N ARG A 70 1.66 -5.24 -14.12
CA ARG A 70 0.90 -5.95 -15.16
C ARG A 70 1.48 -7.31 -15.48
N HIS A 71 2.81 -7.44 -15.60
CA HIS A 71 3.46 -8.72 -15.79
C HIS A 71 3.22 -9.66 -14.61
N GLN A 72 3.32 -9.15 -13.37
CA GLN A 72 3.02 -9.92 -12.17
C GLN A 72 1.55 -10.36 -12.13
N ARG A 73 0.60 -9.47 -12.47
CA ARG A 73 -0.82 -9.82 -12.56
C ARG A 73 -1.04 -10.92 -13.59
N LYS A 74 -0.59 -10.75 -14.83
CA LYS A 74 -0.74 -11.76 -15.90
C LYS A 74 -0.13 -13.10 -15.53
N ALA A 75 1.00 -13.11 -14.83
CA ALA A 75 1.61 -14.33 -14.30
C ALA A 75 0.74 -14.99 -13.22
N LEU A 76 0.19 -14.21 -12.29
CA LEU A 76 -0.73 -14.70 -11.26
C LEU A 76 -2.07 -15.20 -11.85
N GLU A 77 -2.61 -14.52 -12.86
CA GLU A 77 -3.83 -14.94 -13.56
C GLU A 77 -3.66 -16.28 -14.27
N ARG A 78 -2.49 -16.54 -14.86
CA ARG A 78 -2.22 -17.86 -15.48
C ARG A 78 -2.20 -19.00 -14.47
N ILE A 79 -1.76 -18.72 -13.24
CA ILE A 79 -1.67 -19.72 -12.17
C ILE A 79 -3.03 -19.92 -11.49
N VAL A 80 -3.81 -18.85 -11.33
CA VAL A 80 -5.06 -18.86 -10.55
C VAL A 80 -6.31 -19.06 -11.42
N GLY A 81 -6.31 -18.62 -12.68
CA GLY A 81 -7.49 -18.50 -13.54
C GLY A 81 -8.14 -19.82 -13.99
N GLN A 82 -7.70 -20.96 -13.50
CA GLN A 82 -8.33 -22.26 -13.72
C GLN A 82 -9.28 -22.67 -12.57
N ASP A 83 -9.32 -21.92 -11.47
CA ASP A 83 -10.05 -22.30 -10.25
C ASP A 83 -11.21 -21.32 -9.95
N GLU A 84 -12.37 -21.85 -9.53
CA GLU A 84 -13.52 -21.03 -9.10
C GLU A 84 -13.22 -20.25 -7.79
N PRO A 85 -13.60 -18.97 -7.71
CA PRO A 85 -13.40 -18.17 -6.50
C PRO A 85 -14.37 -18.61 -5.38
N THR A 86 -13.84 -19.22 -4.32
CA THR A 86 -14.63 -19.53 -3.12
C THR A 86 -14.72 -18.33 -2.17
N PRO A 87 -15.88 -18.08 -1.54
CA PRO A 87 -16.11 -16.91 -0.68
C PRO A 87 -15.25 -16.88 0.61
N GLU A 88 -14.63 -18.00 1.00
CA GLU A 88 -13.74 -18.07 2.17
C GLU A 88 -12.43 -17.26 2.00
N VAL A 89 -12.02 -17.01 0.76
CA VAL A 89 -10.80 -16.25 0.41
C VAL A 89 -10.85 -14.81 0.97
N PHE A 90 -12.06 -14.24 1.11
CA PHE A 90 -12.27 -12.85 1.51
C PHE A 90 -12.64 -12.66 3.00
N ALA A 91 -13.06 -13.73 3.70
CA ALA A 91 -13.32 -13.67 5.14
C ALA A 91 -12.05 -13.36 5.96
N HIS A 92 -10.87 -13.69 5.41
CA HIS A 92 -9.59 -13.55 6.09
C HIS A 92 -8.92 -12.17 5.94
N VAL A 93 -9.51 -11.26 5.14
CA VAL A 93 -8.89 -9.95 4.85
C VAL A 93 -8.93 -9.01 6.07
N TRP A 94 -9.98 -9.08 6.89
CA TRP A 94 -10.11 -8.31 8.14
C TRP A 94 -9.55 -9.05 9.37
N GLY A 95 -9.29 -10.35 9.26
CA GLY A 95 -8.81 -11.21 10.34
C GLY A 95 -7.30 -11.38 10.44
N TYR A 96 -6.47 -10.71 9.61
CA TYR A 96 -5.02 -10.99 9.58
C TYR A 96 -4.33 -10.58 10.90
N ALA A 97 -4.55 -9.35 11.36
CA ALA A 97 -4.03 -8.89 12.66
C ALA A 97 -4.67 -9.67 13.83
N GLY A 98 -5.97 -9.95 13.75
CA GLY A 98 -6.68 -10.76 14.74
C GLY A 98 -6.14 -12.19 14.82
N ARG A 99 -5.77 -12.80 13.69
CA ARG A 99 -5.19 -14.14 13.62
C ARG A 99 -3.80 -14.18 14.24
N TYR A 100 -2.91 -13.23 13.93
CA TYR A 100 -1.60 -13.18 14.58
C TYR A 100 -1.71 -12.87 16.08
N GLY A 101 -2.65 -12.00 16.46
CA GLY A 101 -2.96 -11.78 17.87
C GLY A 101 -3.42 -13.06 18.57
N LEU A 102 -4.33 -13.82 17.95
CA LEU A 102 -4.83 -15.08 18.51
C LEU A 102 -3.76 -16.18 18.52
N LEU A 103 -2.92 -16.28 17.48
CA LEU A 103 -1.75 -17.17 17.45
C LEU A 103 -0.80 -16.85 18.62
N ALA A 104 -0.47 -15.58 18.84
CA ALA A 104 0.39 -15.17 19.93
C ALA A 104 -0.26 -15.48 21.29
N MET A 105 -1.54 -15.17 21.48
CA MET A 105 -2.24 -15.47 22.73
C MET A 105 -2.27 -16.97 23.05
N VAL A 106 -2.60 -17.82 22.07
CA VAL A 106 -2.60 -19.27 22.27
C VAL A 106 -1.20 -19.79 22.55
N PHE A 107 -0.18 -19.30 21.84
CA PHE A 107 1.22 -19.66 22.10
C PHE A 107 1.67 -19.28 23.51
N PHE A 108 1.33 -18.08 23.99
CA PHE A 108 1.65 -17.67 25.37
C PHE A 108 0.87 -18.48 26.40
N ALA A 109 -0.39 -18.81 26.14
CA ALA A 109 -1.18 -19.67 27.02
C ALA A 109 -0.58 -21.09 27.12
N GLU A 110 -0.15 -21.67 26.00
CA GLU A 110 0.59 -22.94 26.00
C GLU A 110 1.93 -22.84 26.73
N LEU A 111 2.67 -21.73 26.54
CA LEU A 111 3.93 -21.51 27.25
C LEU A 111 3.74 -21.46 28.76
N VAL A 112 2.72 -20.74 29.24
CA VAL A 112 2.39 -20.67 30.67
C VAL A 112 1.99 -22.04 31.19
N PHE A 113 1.14 -22.77 30.47
CA PHE A 113 0.72 -24.13 30.85
C PHE A 113 1.91 -25.08 30.95
N ASN A 114 2.78 -25.10 29.92
CA ASN A 114 3.95 -25.96 29.86
C ASN A 114 4.99 -25.58 30.92
N LYS A 115 5.18 -24.29 31.20
CA LYS A 115 6.08 -23.83 32.27
C LYS A 115 5.60 -24.30 33.63
N LEU A 116 4.30 -24.18 33.92
CA LEU A 116 3.73 -24.66 35.17
C LEU A 116 3.90 -26.18 35.36
N ALA A 117 3.92 -26.94 34.27
CA ALA A 117 4.26 -28.36 34.28
C ALA A 117 5.76 -28.61 34.46
N MET A 118 6.65 -27.82 33.86
CA MET A 118 8.10 -27.99 34.05
C MET A 118 8.57 -27.63 35.46
N ASP A 119 7.89 -26.70 36.14
CA ASP A 119 8.14 -26.38 37.55
C ASP A 119 7.96 -27.61 38.46
N THR A 120 7.24 -28.64 38.02
CA THR A 120 7.02 -29.87 38.80
C THR A 120 8.20 -30.83 38.75
N LEU A 121 9.15 -30.62 37.83
CA LEU A 121 10.29 -31.50 37.60
C LEU A 121 11.52 -31.09 38.43
N GLU A 122 11.34 -30.18 39.39
CA GLU A 122 12.41 -29.65 40.26
C GLU A 122 13.61 -29.07 39.49
N LEU A 123 13.39 -28.69 38.23
CA LEU A 123 14.37 -28.05 37.37
C LEU A 123 14.71 -26.66 37.91
N SER A 124 15.91 -26.18 37.59
CA SER A 124 16.21 -24.77 37.79
C SER A 124 15.22 -23.91 36.97
N GLN A 125 14.94 -22.68 37.44
CA GLN A 125 13.99 -21.80 36.74
C GLN A 125 14.36 -21.61 35.26
N MET A 126 15.66 -21.50 34.95
CA MET A 126 16.14 -21.35 33.56
C MET A 126 15.87 -22.60 32.72
N GLU A 127 16.16 -23.79 33.25
CA GLU A 127 15.89 -25.06 32.57
C GLU A 127 14.39 -25.27 32.35
N ALA A 128 13.55 -24.97 33.35
CA ALA A 128 12.11 -25.06 33.24
C ALA A 128 11.56 -24.17 32.11
N TYR A 129 12.07 -22.93 31.97
CA TYR A 129 11.70 -22.06 30.85
C TYR A 129 12.16 -22.60 29.49
N ILE A 130 13.39 -23.12 29.40
CA ILE A 130 13.93 -23.66 28.14
C ILE A 130 13.13 -24.89 27.70
N VAL A 131 12.90 -25.84 28.60
CA VAL A 131 12.17 -27.07 28.28
C VAL A 131 10.70 -26.76 27.99
N ALA A 132 10.07 -25.86 28.74
CA ALA A 132 8.70 -25.41 28.46
C ALA A 132 8.59 -24.73 27.10
N PHE A 133 9.57 -23.92 26.72
CA PHE A 133 9.60 -23.28 25.40
C PHE A 133 9.73 -24.31 24.27
N ILE A 134 10.61 -25.31 24.41
CA ILE A 134 10.77 -26.39 23.42
C ILE A 134 9.48 -27.21 23.31
N ALA A 135 8.86 -27.57 24.44
CA ALA A 135 7.60 -28.29 24.46
C ALA A 135 6.48 -27.49 23.79
N THR A 136 6.40 -26.19 24.07
CA THR A 136 5.42 -25.27 23.45
C THR A 136 5.64 -25.17 21.95
N LEU A 137 6.88 -24.98 21.50
CA LEU A 137 7.21 -24.92 20.08
C LEU A 137 6.78 -26.21 19.36
N THR A 138 7.06 -27.36 19.98
CA THR A 138 6.72 -28.68 19.43
C THR A 138 5.22 -28.91 19.38
N MET A 139 4.51 -28.65 20.49
CA MET A 139 3.05 -28.80 20.58
C MET A 139 2.34 -27.87 19.60
N PHE A 140 2.72 -26.59 19.60
CA PHE A 140 2.11 -25.57 18.76
C PHE A 140 2.33 -25.87 17.28
N TRP A 141 3.56 -26.25 16.89
CA TRP A 141 3.88 -26.59 15.51
C TRP A 141 3.12 -27.82 15.03
N LEU A 142 3.17 -28.92 15.79
CA LEU A 142 2.51 -30.17 15.40
C LEU A 142 0.98 -30.05 15.45
N GLY A 143 0.43 -29.34 16.43
CA GLY A 143 -1.02 -29.05 16.51
C GLY A 143 -1.49 -28.18 15.33
N HIS A 144 -0.76 -27.12 15.02
CA HIS A 144 -1.07 -26.27 13.87
C HIS A 144 -0.92 -27.02 12.53
N GLU A 145 0.12 -27.85 12.38
CA GLU A 145 0.29 -28.65 11.15
C GLU A 145 -0.77 -29.75 11.03
N ALA A 146 -1.19 -30.37 12.14
CA ALA A 146 -2.31 -31.32 12.13
C ALA A 146 -3.59 -30.70 11.59
N GLY A 147 -3.93 -29.48 12.05
CA GLY A 147 -5.07 -28.74 11.53
C GLY A 147 -4.95 -28.41 10.04
N ASN A 148 -3.74 -28.02 9.60
CA ASN A 148 -3.44 -27.74 8.20
C ASN A 148 -3.60 -29.00 7.32
N GLN A 149 -3.07 -30.14 7.75
CA GLN A 149 -3.19 -31.42 7.05
C GLN A 149 -4.64 -31.91 6.99
N TYR A 150 -5.42 -31.67 8.05
CA TYR A 150 -6.84 -31.97 8.05
C TYR A 150 -7.58 -31.13 7.00
N ARG A 151 -7.28 -29.83 6.93
CA ARG A 151 -7.84 -28.94 5.90
C ARG A 151 -7.50 -29.38 4.48
N LYS A 152 -6.28 -29.90 4.26
CA LYS A 152 -5.81 -30.42 2.98
C LYS A 152 -6.44 -31.75 2.56
N GLY A 153 -7.31 -32.34 3.40
CA GLY A 153 -7.95 -33.62 3.10
C GLY A 153 -7.07 -34.83 3.42
N HIS A 154 -6.07 -34.69 4.29
CA HIS A 154 -5.20 -35.78 4.76
C HIS A 154 -5.51 -36.14 6.22
N PRO A 155 -6.67 -36.76 6.53
CA PRO A 155 -7.12 -36.98 7.90
C PRO A 155 -6.21 -37.93 8.68
N LEU A 156 -5.59 -38.92 8.02
CA LEU A 156 -4.67 -39.86 8.67
C LEU A 156 -3.37 -39.18 9.12
N LEU A 157 -2.81 -38.30 8.29
CA LEU A 157 -1.62 -37.51 8.65
C LEU A 157 -1.96 -36.48 9.73
N ALA A 158 -3.13 -35.87 9.66
CA ALA A 158 -3.63 -34.96 10.70
C ALA A 158 -3.78 -35.67 12.05
N ALA A 159 -4.36 -36.87 12.07
CA ALA A 159 -4.47 -37.66 13.29
C ALA A 159 -3.09 -38.04 13.85
N GLY A 160 -2.19 -38.54 13.00
CA GLY A 160 -0.83 -38.92 13.43
C GLY A 160 -0.03 -37.75 14.00
N THR A 161 -0.16 -36.55 13.42
CA THR A 161 0.50 -35.34 13.92
C THR A 161 -0.16 -34.77 15.17
N ALA A 162 -1.49 -34.91 15.34
CA ALA A 162 -2.22 -34.46 16.53
C ALA A 162 -2.00 -35.36 17.77
N VAL A 163 -1.67 -36.63 17.60
CA VAL A 163 -1.42 -37.54 18.73
C VAL A 163 -0.30 -37.03 19.63
N PHE A 164 0.77 -36.49 19.06
CA PHE A 164 1.93 -36.02 19.82
C PHE A 164 1.60 -34.85 20.80
N PRO A 165 0.99 -33.73 20.35
CA PRO A 165 0.61 -32.65 21.25
C PRO A 165 -0.45 -33.08 22.28
N VAL A 166 -1.37 -33.99 21.92
CA VAL A 166 -2.34 -34.55 22.88
C VAL A 166 -1.62 -35.32 23.99
N LEU A 167 -0.67 -36.19 23.65
CA LEU A 167 0.09 -36.97 24.63
C LEU A 167 0.90 -36.06 25.55
N ILE A 168 1.54 -35.02 25.02
CA ILE A 168 2.29 -34.04 25.83
C ILE A 168 1.34 -33.32 26.79
N ALA A 169 0.20 -32.81 26.29
CA ALA A 169 -0.78 -32.11 27.12
C ALA A 169 -1.32 -32.97 28.26
N VAL A 170 -1.65 -34.24 27.97
CA VAL A 170 -2.12 -35.21 28.98
C VAL A 170 -1.02 -35.49 30.00
N THR A 171 0.21 -35.73 29.55
CA THR A 171 1.35 -36.01 30.43
C THR A 171 1.62 -34.82 31.36
N PHE A 172 1.58 -33.59 30.84
CA PHE A 172 1.81 -32.38 31.62
C PHE A 172 0.69 -32.10 32.61
N ALA A 173 -0.57 -32.34 32.23
CA ALA A 173 -1.70 -32.25 33.15
C ALA A 173 -1.58 -33.24 34.32
N VAL A 174 -1.17 -34.48 34.05
CA VAL A 174 -0.95 -35.51 35.08
C VAL A 174 0.22 -35.14 36.00
N LEU A 175 1.37 -34.75 35.42
CA LEU A 175 2.54 -34.31 36.19
C LEU A 175 2.18 -33.14 37.12
N ARG A 176 1.42 -32.17 36.61
CA ARG A 176 1.00 -31.01 37.39
C ARG A 176 0.02 -31.37 38.50
N ALA A 177 -0.96 -32.21 38.24
CA ALA A 177 -1.92 -32.64 39.26
C ALA A 177 -1.23 -33.41 40.39
N GLU A 178 -0.33 -34.33 40.05
CA GLU A 178 0.43 -35.13 41.00
C GLU A 178 1.34 -34.25 41.88
N PHE A 179 2.02 -33.27 41.27
CA PHE A 179 2.85 -32.33 42.02
C PHE A 179 2.03 -31.45 42.98
N SER A 180 0.90 -30.91 42.53
CA SER A 180 0.01 -30.13 43.40
C SER A 180 -0.49 -30.94 44.60
N ARG A 181 -0.74 -32.24 44.41
CA ARG A 181 -1.09 -33.14 45.50
C ARG A 181 0.06 -33.32 46.49
N ARG A 182 1.26 -33.64 45.99
CA ARG A 182 2.46 -33.81 46.84
C ARG A 182 2.80 -32.55 47.63
N MET A 183 2.69 -31.37 47.01
CA MET A 183 2.96 -30.10 47.70
C MET A 183 1.94 -29.80 48.79
N ALA A 184 0.65 -30.08 48.55
CA ALA A 184 -0.37 -29.94 49.60
C ALA A 184 -0.09 -30.88 50.79
N GLU A 185 0.31 -32.13 50.51
CA GLU A 185 0.70 -33.11 51.54
C GLU A 185 1.92 -32.65 52.35
N VAL A 186 2.94 -32.06 51.70
CA VAL A 186 4.14 -31.54 52.36
C VAL A 186 3.86 -30.28 53.19
N GLN A 187 3.00 -29.38 52.71
CA GLN A 187 2.69 -28.11 53.36
C GLN A 187 1.62 -28.25 54.46
N GLY A 188 0.95 -29.41 54.55
CA GLY A 188 -0.17 -29.62 55.47
C GLY A 188 -1.45 -28.89 55.04
N ASP A 189 -1.52 -28.49 53.77
CA ASP A 189 -2.67 -27.82 53.18
C ASP A 189 -3.76 -28.85 52.81
N PRO A 190 -5.03 -28.43 52.68
CA PRO A 190 -6.08 -29.32 52.22
C PRO A 190 -5.74 -29.89 50.85
N LEU A 191 -5.99 -31.19 50.68
CA LEU A 191 -5.77 -31.88 49.40
C LEU A 191 -6.45 -31.12 48.26
N PRO A 192 -5.80 -31.00 47.09
CA PRO A 192 -6.38 -30.34 45.95
C PRO A 192 -7.71 -30.99 45.55
N SER A 193 -8.64 -30.17 45.07
CA SER A 193 -9.97 -30.61 44.65
C SER A 193 -9.87 -31.80 43.66
N PRO A 194 -10.79 -32.78 43.72
CA PRO A 194 -10.83 -33.88 42.75
C PRO A 194 -11.01 -33.38 41.30
N TRP A 195 -11.47 -32.14 41.13
CA TRP A 195 -11.60 -31.49 39.82
C TRP A 195 -10.28 -30.96 39.25
N THR A 196 -9.18 -30.99 39.99
CA THR A 196 -7.89 -30.42 39.57
C THR A 196 -7.36 -31.10 38.31
N LEU A 197 -7.28 -32.44 38.30
CA LEU A 197 -6.82 -33.18 37.12
C LEU A 197 -7.78 -33.02 35.91
N PRO A 198 -9.11 -33.20 36.06
CA PRO A 198 -10.06 -32.90 34.99
C PRO A 198 -9.92 -31.48 34.42
N ALA A 199 -9.77 -30.47 35.28
CA ALA A 199 -9.62 -29.08 34.84
C ALA A 199 -8.32 -28.87 34.03
N LEU A 200 -7.20 -29.44 34.48
CA LEU A 200 -5.92 -29.38 33.76
C LEU A 200 -5.99 -30.10 32.41
N LEU A 201 -6.67 -31.25 32.34
CA LEU A 201 -6.90 -31.97 31.09
C LEU A 201 -7.77 -31.17 30.12
N ILE A 202 -8.87 -30.58 30.59
CA ILE A 202 -9.74 -29.73 29.76
C ILE A 202 -8.96 -28.54 29.22
N LEU A 203 -8.13 -27.90 30.05
CA LEU A 203 -7.33 -26.75 29.64
C LEU A 203 -6.26 -27.15 28.61
N GLY A 204 -5.50 -28.21 28.88
CA GLY A 204 -4.47 -28.72 27.96
C GLY A 204 -5.04 -29.19 26.62
N LEU A 205 -6.11 -29.99 26.65
CA LEU A 205 -6.79 -30.45 25.42
C LEU A 205 -7.49 -29.30 24.68
N GLY A 206 -8.01 -28.31 25.42
CA GLY A 206 -8.56 -27.09 24.85
C GLY A 206 -7.52 -26.31 24.06
N LEU A 207 -6.31 -26.13 24.62
CA LEU A 207 -5.20 -25.46 23.92
C LEU A 207 -4.80 -26.22 22.65
N VAL A 208 -4.69 -27.56 22.71
CA VAL A 208 -4.41 -28.40 21.53
C VAL A 208 -5.53 -28.27 20.47
N ALA A 209 -6.80 -28.21 20.90
CA ALA A 209 -7.91 -27.98 19.97
C ALA A 209 -7.86 -26.59 19.33
N PHE A 210 -7.45 -25.56 20.08
CA PHE A 210 -7.27 -24.21 19.56
C PHE A 210 -6.11 -24.10 18.57
N THR A 211 -4.96 -24.75 18.83
CA THR A 211 -3.84 -24.79 17.88
C THR A 211 -4.20 -25.58 16.62
N PHE A 212 -4.92 -26.69 16.76
CA PHE A 212 -5.48 -27.41 15.63
C PHE A 212 -6.44 -26.53 14.80
N PHE A 213 -7.37 -25.82 15.45
CA PHE A 213 -8.29 -24.92 14.77
C PHE A 213 -7.57 -23.78 14.03
N LEU A 214 -6.54 -23.20 14.64
CA LEU A 214 -5.67 -22.19 14.03
C LEU A 214 -4.97 -22.73 12.78
N GLY A 215 -4.49 -23.97 12.84
CA GLY A 215 -3.95 -24.73 11.71
C GLY A 215 -4.95 -24.94 10.60
N TYR A 216 -6.16 -25.37 10.94
CA TYR A 216 -7.27 -25.55 10.01
C TYR A 216 -7.69 -24.25 9.32
N LYS A 217 -7.61 -23.11 10.01
CA LYS A 217 -7.88 -21.79 9.43
C LYS A 217 -6.67 -21.16 8.73
N SER A 218 -5.54 -21.86 8.64
CA SER A 218 -4.36 -21.34 7.96
C SER A 218 -4.61 -21.17 6.46
N PRO A 219 -4.22 -20.03 5.87
CA PRO A 219 -4.56 -19.69 4.50
C PRO A 219 -3.89 -20.68 3.56
N HIS A 220 -4.68 -21.28 2.68
CA HIS A 220 -4.16 -22.21 1.71
C HIS A 220 -3.31 -21.46 0.68
N GLU A 221 -2.39 -22.15 0.01
CA GLU A 221 -1.55 -21.55 -1.03
C GLU A 221 -2.41 -20.84 -2.09
N ARG A 222 -3.54 -21.44 -2.46
CA ARG A 222 -4.53 -20.87 -3.39
C ARG A 222 -5.13 -19.55 -2.90
N GLU A 223 -5.56 -19.47 -1.64
CA GLU A 223 -6.11 -18.24 -1.04
C GLU A 223 -5.04 -17.13 -0.99
N SER A 224 -3.79 -17.52 -0.71
CA SER A 224 -2.66 -16.58 -0.72
C SER A 224 -2.37 -16.04 -2.12
N LEU A 225 -2.50 -16.87 -3.16
CA LEU A 225 -2.31 -16.49 -4.56
C LEU A 225 -3.45 -15.62 -5.06
N MET A 226 -4.71 -15.96 -4.78
CA MET A 226 -5.87 -15.12 -5.06
C MET A 226 -5.77 -13.75 -4.37
N ARG A 227 -5.33 -13.72 -3.10
CA ARG A 227 -5.09 -12.46 -2.40
C ARG A 227 -3.99 -11.65 -3.07
N ARG A 228 -2.88 -12.27 -3.47
CA ARG A 228 -1.81 -11.58 -4.21
C ARG A 228 -2.33 -11.00 -5.52
N LEU A 229 -3.13 -11.77 -6.27
CA LEU A 229 -3.79 -11.30 -7.49
C LEU A 229 -4.67 -10.07 -7.23
N PHE A 230 -5.50 -10.11 -6.20
CA PHE A 230 -6.34 -8.97 -5.84
C PHE A 230 -5.52 -7.73 -5.45
N LEU A 231 -4.47 -7.91 -4.66
CA LEU A 231 -3.59 -6.83 -4.24
C LEU A 231 -2.81 -6.22 -5.42
N THR A 232 -2.33 -7.03 -6.36
CA THR A 232 -1.65 -6.56 -7.57
C THR A 232 -2.62 -5.83 -8.51
N ALA A 233 -3.84 -6.33 -8.70
CA ALA A 233 -4.87 -5.64 -9.47
C ALA A 233 -5.23 -4.27 -8.86
N ARG A 234 -5.33 -4.19 -7.52
CA ARG A 234 -5.54 -2.91 -6.81
C ARG A 234 -4.35 -1.96 -6.96
N ALA A 235 -3.13 -2.49 -6.94
CA ALA A 235 -1.92 -1.71 -7.18
C ALA A 235 -1.88 -1.15 -8.61
N GLU A 236 -2.28 -1.94 -9.61
CA GLU A 236 -2.40 -1.50 -11.01
C GLU A 236 -3.36 -0.31 -11.13
N ARG A 237 -4.58 -0.43 -10.60
CA ARG A 237 -5.57 0.67 -10.62
C ARG A 237 -5.04 1.94 -9.97
N ARG A 238 -4.34 1.82 -8.84
CA ARG A 238 -3.74 2.97 -8.14
C ARG A 238 -2.62 3.62 -8.97
N LEU A 239 -1.76 2.84 -9.60
CA LEU A 239 -0.68 3.35 -10.45
C LEU A 239 -1.25 4.05 -11.69
N TRP A 240 -2.24 3.44 -12.34
CA TRP A 240 -2.93 4.01 -13.49
C TRP A 240 -3.61 5.34 -13.14
N ALA A 241 -4.36 5.40 -12.03
CA ALA A 241 -4.99 6.63 -11.58
C ALA A 241 -3.97 7.73 -11.22
N ARG A 242 -2.85 7.38 -10.59
CA ARG A 242 -1.76 8.33 -10.31
C ARG A 242 -1.15 8.90 -11.59
N LEU A 243 -1.00 8.07 -12.61
CA LEU A 243 -0.42 8.45 -13.89
C LEU A 243 -1.37 9.39 -14.66
N GLN A 244 -2.68 9.12 -14.66
CA GLN A 244 -3.69 10.05 -15.17
C GLN A 244 -3.73 11.38 -14.41
N ALA A 245 -3.67 11.34 -13.09
CA ALA A 245 -3.65 12.53 -12.26
C ALA A 245 -2.39 13.38 -12.54
N LEU A 246 -1.23 12.73 -12.70
CA LEU A 246 0.02 13.39 -13.05
C LEU A 246 -0.11 14.12 -14.41
N HIS A 247 -0.64 13.45 -15.43
CA HIS A 247 -0.87 14.06 -16.75
C HIS A 247 -1.78 15.28 -16.65
N ARG A 248 -3.01 15.12 -16.12
CA ARG A 248 -3.97 16.23 -15.98
C ARG A 248 -3.42 17.40 -15.16
N SER A 249 -2.68 17.11 -14.08
CA SER A 249 -2.05 18.16 -13.26
C SER A 249 -0.97 18.94 -14.02
N THR A 250 -0.21 18.25 -14.87
CA THR A 250 0.84 18.86 -15.70
C THR A 250 0.23 19.72 -16.79
N GLU A 251 -0.80 19.24 -17.48
CA GLU A 251 -1.56 20.02 -18.47
C GLU A 251 -2.09 21.33 -17.86
N ARG A 252 -2.76 21.24 -16.71
CA ARG A 252 -3.26 22.42 -15.98
C ARG A 252 -2.14 23.37 -15.60
N THR A 253 -0.98 22.85 -15.20
CA THR A 253 0.17 23.69 -14.85
C THR A 253 0.71 24.43 -16.08
N LEU A 254 0.82 23.76 -17.23
CA LEU A 254 1.24 24.38 -18.48
C LEU A 254 0.25 25.45 -18.94
N ASP A 255 -1.06 25.18 -18.85
CA ASP A 255 -2.11 26.13 -19.19
C ASP A 255 -2.07 27.36 -18.27
N GLN A 256 -1.86 27.15 -16.96
CA GLN A 256 -1.70 28.24 -15.99
C GLN A 256 -0.46 29.08 -16.27
N LEU A 257 0.66 28.46 -16.64
CA LEU A 257 1.89 29.18 -17.00
C LEU A 257 1.69 30.03 -18.26
N LEU A 258 1.00 29.49 -19.26
CA LEU A 258 0.70 30.20 -20.50
C LEU A 258 -0.27 31.37 -20.27
N ALA A 259 -1.28 31.19 -19.43
CA ALA A 259 -2.17 32.28 -19.00
C ALA A 259 -1.41 33.36 -18.22
N TYR A 260 -0.53 32.95 -17.30
CA TYR A 260 0.26 33.87 -16.49
C TYR A 260 1.28 34.66 -17.32
N TYR A 261 1.88 34.03 -18.33
CA TYR A 261 2.71 34.72 -19.32
C TYR A 261 1.95 35.84 -20.02
N ARG A 262 0.75 35.54 -20.56
CA ARG A 262 -0.10 36.54 -21.23
C ARG A 262 -0.46 37.69 -20.29
N GLU A 263 -0.78 37.40 -19.03
CA GLU A 263 -1.10 38.41 -18.03
C GLU A 263 0.08 39.32 -17.71
N ILE A 264 1.30 38.78 -17.56
CA ILE A 264 2.51 39.56 -17.30
C ILE A 264 2.85 40.46 -18.48
N VAL A 265 2.79 39.95 -19.71
CA VAL A 265 3.05 40.77 -20.90
C VAL A 265 1.99 41.88 -21.03
N ALA A 266 0.72 41.58 -20.77
CA ALA A 266 -0.34 42.60 -20.75
C ALA A 266 -0.16 43.63 -19.62
N ALA A 267 0.31 43.21 -18.45
CA ALA A 267 0.61 44.11 -17.34
C ALA A 267 1.81 45.02 -17.65
N TYR A 268 2.84 44.47 -18.30
CA TYR A 268 3.98 45.22 -18.80
C TYR A 268 3.52 46.33 -19.75
N TRP A 269 2.74 46.00 -20.78
CA TRP A 269 2.22 46.99 -21.74
C TRP A 269 1.32 48.03 -21.10
N ARG A 270 0.45 47.65 -20.16
CA ARG A 270 -0.36 48.60 -19.38
C ARG A 270 0.51 49.57 -18.56
N GLY A 271 1.58 49.08 -17.94
CA GLY A 271 2.53 49.90 -17.21
C GLY A 271 3.33 50.84 -18.12
N PHE A 272 3.72 50.34 -19.29
CA PHE A 272 4.42 51.10 -20.32
C PHE A 272 3.57 52.26 -20.85
N ALA A 273 2.33 51.99 -21.28
CA ALA A 273 1.40 53.01 -21.77
C ALA A 273 1.10 54.10 -20.73
N ARG A 274 0.97 53.73 -19.45
CA ARG A 274 0.79 54.70 -18.34
C ARG A 274 2.02 55.57 -18.10
N ALA A 275 3.22 55.03 -18.30
CA ALA A 275 4.46 55.77 -18.09
C ALA A 275 4.75 56.76 -19.23
N TRP A 276 4.19 56.52 -20.42
CA TRP A 276 4.45 57.29 -21.64
C TRP A 276 3.17 57.60 -22.43
N PRO A 277 2.30 58.50 -21.92
CA PRO A 277 0.99 58.77 -22.51
C PRO A 277 1.01 59.52 -23.86
N ARG A 278 2.15 60.09 -24.26
CA ARG A 278 2.35 60.80 -25.55
C ARG A 278 3.25 60.01 -26.52
N TRP A 279 3.50 58.74 -26.24
CA TRP A 279 4.32 57.89 -27.08
C TRP A 279 3.52 57.41 -28.28
N ASP A 280 4.05 57.63 -29.47
CA ASP A 280 3.47 57.25 -30.77
C ASP A 280 4.36 56.19 -31.45
N PRO A 281 4.24 54.91 -31.06
CA PRO A 281 5.01 53.83 -31.66
C PRO A 281 4.44 53.40 -33.01
N ALA A 282 5.29 52.78 -33.85
CA ALA A 282 4.81 52.07 -35.02
C ALA A 282 3.78 50.98 -34.60
N PRO A 283 2.69 50.80 -35.38
CA PRO A 283 1.53 49.99 -34.99
C PRO A 283 1.87 48.51 -34.70
N GLU A 284 2.97 48.01 -35.23
CA GLU A 284 3.47 46.64 -35.03
C GLU A 284 3.96 46.36 -33.60
N PHE A 285 4.23 47.40 -32.81
CA PHE A 285 4.87 47.25 -31.49
C PHE A 285 3.91 47.45 -30.31
N VAL A 286 2.71 48.01 -30.53
CA VAL A 286 1.75 48.25 -29.43
C VAL A 286 1.09 46.95 -29.01
N GLY A 287 1.34 46.53 -27.77
CA GLY A 287 0.62 45.39 -27.19
C GLY A 287 1.01 44.04 -27.81
N TYR A 288 2.11 43.98 -28.57
CA TYR A 288 2.61 42.73 -29.13
C TYR A 288 2.91 41.73 -27.99
N VAL A 289 2.24 40.58 -28.04
CA VAL A 289 2.50 39.44 -27.17
C VAL A 289 3.21 38.39 -28.02
N PRO A 290 4.53 38.17 -27.83
CA PRO A 290 5.22 37.13 -28.55
C PRO A 290 4.51 35.78 -28.38
N PRO A 291 4.24 35.04 -29.47
CA PRO A 291 3.55 33.77 -29.35
C PRO A 291 4.44 32.78 -28.57
N LEU A 292 3.91 32.27 -27.47
CA LEU A 292 4.46 31.17 -26.69
C LEU A 292 3.51 29.98 -26.86
N ASN A 293 3.99 28.94 -27.53
CA ASN A 293 3.21 27.72 -27.74
C ASN A 293 3.31 26.82 -26.51
N ARG A 294 2.19 26.21 -26.13
CA ARG A 294 2.19 25.16 -25.11
C ARG A 294 2.96 23.95 -25.66
N PRO A 295 3.98 23.42 -24.95
CA PRO A 295 4.61 22.17 -25.34
C PRO A 295 3.59 21.04 -25.24
N ALA A 296 3.51 20.23 -26.28
CA ALA A 296 2.63 19.06 -26.30
C ALA A 296 3.17 18.00 -25.34
N LEU A 297 2.30 17.48 -24.47
CA LEU A 297 2.61 16.29 -23.70
C LEU A 297 2.36 15.06 -24.57
N PRO A 298 3.24 14.06 -24.56
CA PRO A 298 2.97 12.82 -25.26
C PRO A 298 1.69 12.16 -24.71
N PRO A 299 0.85 11.57 -25.57
CA PRO A 299 -0.41 10.98 -25.16
C PRO A 299 -0.21 9.83 -24.17
N LEU A 300 -1.27 9.55 -23.44
CA LEU A 300 -1.37 8.42 -22.52
C LEU A 300 -1.94 7.22 -23.27
N ASP A 301 -1.09 6.51 -23.99
CA ASP A 301 -1.47 5.25 -24.65
C ASP A 301 -1.43 4.11 -23.64
N LEU A 302 -2.35 4.16 -22.68
CA LEU A 302 -2.46 3.19 -21.61
C LEU A 302 -3.74 2.40 -21.75
N GLU A 303 -3.60 1.08 -21.93
CA GLU A 303 -4.72 0.15 -21.77
C GLU A 303 -5.37 0.36 -20.39
N PRO A 304 -6.71 0.36 -20.29
CA PRO A 304 -7.39 0.43 -19.00
C PRO A 304 -7.08 -0.83 -18.17
N PRO A 305 -7.02 -0.71 -16.83
CA PRO A 305 -6.87 -1.88 -15.97
C PRO A 305 -8.08 -2.80 -16.11
N THR A 306 -7.83 -4.06 -16.47
CA THR A 306 -8.86 -5.11 -16.50
C THR A 306 -9.22 -5.52 -15.08
N ASP A 307 -10.50 -5.79 -14.80
CA ASP A 307 -10.92 -6.32 -13.50
C ASP A 307 -10.89 -7.85 -13.56
N PRO A 308 -10.00 -8.53 -12.82
CA PRO A 308 -9.94 -10.00 -12.84
C PRO A 308 -11.16 -10.66 -12.18
N LEU A 309 -12.10 -9.89 -11.62
CA LEU A 309 -13.27 -10.38 -10.88
C LEU A 309 -14.61 -10.08 -11.57
N THR A 310 -14.63 -9.45 -12.74
CA THR A 310 -15.85 -9.35 -13.55
C THR A 310 -16.08 -10.66 -14.30
N ARG A 311 -17.21 -11.32 -14.01
CA ARG A 311 -17.66 -12.60 -14.60
C ARG A 311 -17.58 -12.66 -16.13
N GLU A 312 -17.72 -11.53 -16.81
CA GLU A 312 -17.82 -11.44 -18.27
C GLU A 312 -16.53 -11.86 -19.00
N ASP A 313 -15.33 -11.72 -18.40
CA ASP A 313 -14.07 -12.14 -19.03
C ASP A 313 -13.76 -13.66 -18.86
N ALA A 314 -14.53 -14.38 -18.04
CA ALA A 314 -14.36 -15.83 -17.85
C ALA A 314 -15.04 -16.63 -18.98
N ASP A 315 -16.17 -16.13 -19.50
CA ASP A 315 -16.93 -16.81 -20.55
C ASP A 315 -16.28 -16.65 -21.94
N ASP A 316 -15.67 -15.49 -22.23
CA ASP A 316 -14.98 -15.25 -23.53
C ASP A 316 -13.65 -16.03 -23.69
N ARG A 317 -13.05 -16.51 -22.59
CA ARG A 317 -11.83 -17.34 -22.63
C ARG A 317 -12.11 -18.83 -22.81
N LEU A 318 -13.38 -19.24 -22.77
CA LEU A 318 -13.82 -20.62 -22.98
C LEU A 318 -14.20 -20.92 -24.43
N VAL A 319 -14.13 -19.94 -25.34
CA VAL A 319 -14.33 -20.20 -26.77
C VAL A 319 -13.10 -20.95 -27.31
N PRO A 320 -13.21 -22.24 -27.69
CA PRO A 320 -12.09 -22.95 -28.27
C PRO A 320 -11.74 -22.32 -29.61
N GLN A 321 -10.47 -21.92 -29.79
CA GLN A 321 -9.99 -21.50 -31.11
C GLN A 321 -10.17 -22.67 -32.10
N PRO A 322 -10.75 -22.43 -33.29
CA PRO A 322 -10.82 -23.47 -34.31
C PRO A 322 -9.40 -23.83 -34.75
N ARG A 323 -9.08 -25.12 -34.67
CA ARG A 323 -7.77 -25.63 -35.09
C ARG A 323 -7.65 -25.54 -36.63
N PRO A 324 -6.47 -25.21 -37.17
CA PRO A 324 -6.18 -25.29 -38.59
C PRO A 324 -6.17 -26.73 -39.11
#